data_AF-A0A6L7IMY7-F1
#
_entry.id   AF-A0A6L7IMY7-F1
#
_cell.length_a   1.000
_cell.length_b   1.000
_cell.length_c   1.000
_cell.angle_alpha   90.00
_cell.angle_beta   90.00
_cell.angle_gamma   90.00
#
_symmetry.space_group_name_H-M   'P 1'
#
loop_
_entity.id
_entity.type
_entity.pdbx_description
1 polymer ?
#
loop_
_entity_poly.entity_id
_entity_poly.type
_entity_poly.pdbx_seq_one_letter_code
_entity_poly.pdbx_strand_id
1 'polypeptide(L)'
;MQKLKILVEKHLHQSKEKIRKEWKKPLKNSDAEIWFYHKYRWGIFKDEIAFIFEEDKVIDIALTEYIFWIEYKNFFYYKGENPEYKVMNLL
;
A
#
# COMPACT_ATOMS: atom_id res chain seq x y z
N MET A 1 -9.65 -0.38 -8.06
CA MET A 1 -8.99 -1.69 -8.21
C MET A 1 -7.71 -1.67 -9.05
N GLN A 2 -7.65 -1.03 -10.23
CA GLN A 2 -6.45 -1.10 -11.10
C GLN A 2 -5.13 -0.69 -10.42
N LYS A 3 -5.14 0.33 -9.54
CA LYS A 3 -3.92 0.82 -8.86
C LYS A 3 -3.32 -0.20 -7.90
N LEU A 4 -4.13 -0.78 -7.02
CA LEU A 4 -3.66 -1.83 -6.10
C LEU A 4 -3.18 -3.06 -6.88
N LYS A 5 -3.90 -3.45 -7.94
CA LYS A 5 -3.48 -4.55 -8.81
C LYS A 5 -2.08 -4.33 -9.39
N ILE A 6 -1.80 -3.13 -9.90
CA ILE A 6 -0.46 -2.77 -10.39
C ILE A 6 0.60 -2.83 -9.28
N LEU A 7 0.26 -2.37 -8.06
CA LEU A 7 1.18 -2.45 -6.92
C LEU A 7 1.48 -3.91 -6.55
N VAL A 8 0.46 -4.76 -6.49
CA VAL A 8 0.59 -6.19 -6.19
C VAL A 8 1.41 -6.90 -7.26
N GLU A 9 1.05 -6.77 -8.54
CA GLU A 9 1.79 -7.39 -9.64
C GLU A 9 3.26 -6.97 -9.69
N LYS A 10 3.56 -5.73 -9.29
CA LYS A 10 4.92 -5.20 -9.33
C LYS A 10 5.75 -5.56 -8.09
N HIS A 11 5.15 -5.50 -6.90
CA HIS A 11 5.87 -5.47 -5.65
C HIS A 11 5.67 -6.69 -4.75
N LEU A 12 4.68 -7.55 -5.04
CA LEU A 12 4.51 -8.77 -4.27
C LEU A 12 5.79 -9.63 -4.33
N HIS A 13 6.16 -10.21 -3.20
CA HIS A 13 7.38 -11.02 -3.00
C HIS A 13 8.72 -10.28 -3.19
N GLN A 14 8.72 -8.97 -3.45
CA GLN A 14 9.96 -8.20 -3.44
C GLN A 14 10.54 -8.12 -2.03
N SER A 15 11.88 -8.05 -1.93
CA SER A 15 12.55 -7.86 -0.66
C SER A 15 12.39 -6.44 -0.13
N LYS A 16 12.54 -6.25 1.19
CA LYS A 16 12.60 -4.92 1.81
C LYS A 16 13.66 -4.04 1.17
N GLU A 17 14.82 -4.60 0.82
CA GLU A 17 15.87 -3.86 0.14
C GLU A 17 15.41 -3.28 -1.21
N LYS A 18 14.70 -4.09 -2.01
CA LYS A 18 14.19 -3.66 -3.31
C LYS A 18 13.11 -2.57 -3.16
N ILE A 19 12.21 -2.72 -2.19
CA ILE A 19 11.23 -1.68 -1.85
C ILE A 19 11.93 -0.39 -1.43
N ARG A 20 12.95 -0.47 -0.56
CA ARG A 20 13.71 0.70 -0.09
C ARG A 20 14.48 1.39 -1.20
N LYS A 21 15.01 0.65 -2.17
CA LYS A 21 15.71 1.20 -3.33
C LYS A 21 14.77 1.99 -4.24
N GLU A 22 13.55 1.49 -4.44
CA GLU A 22 12.58 2.12 -5.34
C GLU A 22 11.78 3.25 -4.68
N TRP A 23 11.32 3.03 -3.45
CA TRP A 23 10.43 3.93 -2.72
C TRP A 23 11.15 4.85 -1.72
N LYS A 24 12.48 4.69 -1.58
CA LYS A 24 13.31 5.40 -0.60
C LYS A 24 12.90 5.06 0.83
N LYS A 25 13.02 6.03 1.74
CA LYS A 25 12.79 5.85 3.19
C LYS A 25 11.27 5.78 3.48
N PRO A 26 10.80 4.78 4.24
CA PRO A 26 9.42 4.71 4.67
C PRO A 26 9.08 5.82 5.69
N LEU A 27 7.79 6.03 5.92
CA LEU A 27 7.29 7.01 6.88
C LEU A 27 7.65 6.64 8.33
N LYS A 28 7.62 7.63 9.22
CA LYS A 28 8.04 7.47 10.63
C LYS A 28 7.19 6.49 11.44
N ASN A 29 5.94 6.28 11.05
CA ASN A 29 5.01 5.33 11.67
C ASN A 29 5.18 3.89 11.17
N SER A 30 6.21 3.64 10.35
CA SER A 30 6.55 2.29 9.87
C SER A 30 7.35 1.53 10.93
N ASP A 31 7.24 0.21 10.91
CA ASP A 31 7.95 -0.69 11.82
C ASP A 31 8.72 -1.80 11.06
N ALA A 32 9.03 -2.91 11.75
CA ALA A 32 9.74 -4.03 11.17
C ALA A 32 8.87 -4.87 10.20
N GLU A 33 7.55 -4.84 10.32
CA GLU A 33 6.62 -5.70 9.59
C GLU A 33 5.78 -4.91 8.58
N ILE A 34 5.57 -3.61 8.79
CA ILE A 34 4.77 -2.76 7.90
C ILE A 34 5.45 -1.44 7.58
N TRP A 35 5.59 -1.13 6.29
CA TRP A 35 6.12 0.15 5.82
C TRP A 35 5.07 0.97 5.08
N PHE A 36 4.93 2.22 5.51
CA PHE A 36 4.00 3.18 4.92
C PHE A 36 4.72 4.17 4.01
N TYR A 37 4.07 4.52 2.90
CA TYR A 37 4.52 5.51 1.93
C TYR A 37 3.37 6.41 1.48
N HIS A 38 3.64 7.70 1.28
CA HIS A 38 2.67 8.65 0.72
C HIS A 38 3.01 9.02 -0.72
N LYS A 39 1.98 9.10 -1.56
CA LYS A 39 2.06 9.64 -2.91
C LYS A 39 1.00 10.71 -3.11
N TYR A 40 1.43 11.95 -3.25
CA TYR A 40 0.55 13.09 -3.51
C TYR A 40 0.25 13.21 -5.00
N ARG A 41 -1.00 13.54 -5.33
CA ARG A 41 -1.45 13.79 -6.71
C ARG A 41 -2.34 15.04 -6.72
N TRP A 42 -2.08 15.93 -7.68
CA TRP A 42 -2.91 17.11 -7.97
C TRP A 42 -3.28 17.95 -6.73
N GLY A 43 -2.38 18.04 -5.75
CA GLY A 43 -2.51 18.89 -4.54
C GLY A 43 -3.49 18.39 -3.47
N ILE A 44 -4.62 17.78 -3.85
CA ILE A 44 -5.70 17.40 -2.92
C ILE A 44 -5.89 15.89 -2.75
N PHE A 45 -5.27 15.07 -3.60
CA PHE A 45 -5.33 13.61 -3.51
C PHE A 45 -4.05 13.08 -2.88
N LYS A 46 -4.19 12.17 -1.91
CA LYS A 46 -3.07 11.47 -1.27
C LYS A 46 -3.34 9.97 -1.30
N ASP A 47 -2.39 9.20 -1.77
CA ASP A 47 -2.40 7.73 -1.63
C ASP A 47 -1.44 7.36 -0.51
N GLU A 48 -1.90 6.56 0.44
CA GLU A 48 -1.06 5.87 1.40
C GLU A 48 -0.96 4.40 1.01
N ILE A 49 0.26 3.91 0.92
CA ILE A 49 0.55 2.54 0.51
C ILE A 49 1.26 1.88 1.69
N ALA A 50 0.72 0.76 2.15
CA ALA A 50 1.34 -0.07 3.15
C ALA A 50 1.88 -1.34 2.50
N PHE A 51 3.19 -1.58 2.62
CA PHE A 51 3.81 -2.86 2.29
C PHE A 51 3.96 -3.66 3.58
N ILE A 52 3.38 -4.86 3.60
CA ILE A 52 3.43 -5.77 4.75
C ILE A 52 4.42 -6.88 4.42
N PHE A 53 5.31 -7.15 5.38
CA PHE A 53 6.46 -8.04 5.20
C PHE A 53 6.43 -9.23 6.14
N GLU A 54 6.84 -10.38 5.61
CA GLU A 54 7.18 -11.57 6.37
C GLU A 54 8.52 -12.09 5.81
N GLU A 55 9.45 -12.47 6.69
CA GLU A 55 10.78 -12.99 6.30
C GLU A 55 11.49 -12.13 5.23
N ASP A 56 11.45 -10.80 5.39
CA ASP A 56 12.04 -9.80 4.47
C ASP A 56 11.34 -9.62 3.11
N LYS A 57 10.22 -10.30 2.85
CA LYS A 57 9.49 -10.21 1.57
C LYS A 57 8.12 -9.59 1.75
N VAL A 58 7.68 -8.83 0.75
CA VAL A 58 6.30 -8.34 0.68
C VAL A 58 5.34 -9.53 0.55
N ILE A 59 4.51 -9.71 1.56
CA ILE A 59 3.43 -10.70 1.54
C ILE A 59 2.08 -10.08 1.20
N ASP A 60 1.92 -8.79 1.47
CA ASP A 60 0.66 -8.10 1.31
C ASP A 60 0.88 -6.60 1.07
N ILE A 61 -0.11 -5.96 0.43
CA ILE A 61 -0.10 -4.54 0.10
C ILE A 61 -1.49 -3.97 0.34
N ALA A 62 -1.56 -2.88 1.11
CA ALA A 62 -2.76 -2.08 1.23
C ALA A 62 -2.58 -0.72 0.55
N LEU A 63 -3.68 -0.17 0.02
CA LEU A 63 -3.74 1.16 -0.58
C LEU A 63 -4.94 1.92 -0.01
N THR A 64 -4.68 3.04 0.64
CA THR A 64 -5.69 3.97 1.12
C THR A 64 -5.63 5.25 0.30
N GLU A 65 -6.74 5.63 -0.32
CA GLU A 65 -6.86 6.88 -1.07
C GLU A 65 -7.59 7.93 -0.21
N TYR A 66 -7.01 9.12 -0.13
CA TYR A 66 -7.54 10.28 0.58
C TYR A 66 -7.86 11.40 -0.42
N ILE A 67 -8.93 12.15 -0.15
CA ILE A 67 -9.32 13.37 -0.85
C ILE A 67 -9.54 14.46 0.21
N PHE A 68 -8.92 15.63 0.07
CA PHE A 68 -8.98 16.70 1.08
C PHE A 68 -8.66 16.21 2.51
N TRP A 69 -7.69 15.30 2.63
CA TRP A 69 -7.28 14.68 3.90
C TRP A 69 -8.28 13.72 4.55
N ILE A 70 -9.45 13.50 3.94
CA ILE A 70 -10.46 12.53 4.38
C ILE A 70 -10.17 11.19 3.71
N GLU A 71 -10.16 10.11 4.49
CA GLU A 71 -10.06 8.74 3.97
C GLU A 71 -11.28 8.44 3.10
N TYR A 72 -11.05 8.25 1.81
CA TYR A 72 -12.12 8.07 0.85
C TYR A 72 -12.32 6.58 0.51
N LYS A 73 -11.23 5.84 0.30
CA LYS A 73 -11.27 4.41 -0.07
C LYS A 73 -10.11 3.64 0.52
N ASN A 74 -10.41 2.49 1.12
CA ASN A 74 -9.43 1.49 1.51
C ASN A 74 -9.48 0.29 0.56
N PHE A 75 -8.31 -0.16 0.10
CA PHE A 75 -8.15 -1.38 -0.68
C PHE A 75 -7.14 -2.28 0.01
N PHE A 76 -7.57 -3.49 0.37
CA PHE A 76 -6.71 -4.52 0.95
C PHE A 76 -6.50 -5.64 -0.06
N TYR A 77 -5.27 -6.15 -0.13
CA TYR A 77 -5.01 -7.48 -0.65
C TYR A 77 -4.96 -8.44 0.57
N TYR A 78 -5.24 -9.72 0.38
CA TYR A 78 -5.13 -10.77 1.39
C TYR A 78 -4.63 -12.02 0.67
N LYS A 79 -3.48 -12.55 1.08
CA LYS A 79 -2.93 -13.76 0.48
C LYS A 79 -3.65 -14.99 1.05
N GLY A 80 -4.48 -15.67 0.23
CA GLY A 80 -5.11 -16.94 0.61
C GLY A 80 -6.53 -17.14 0.06
N GLU A 81 -7.21 -16.07 -0.32
CA GLU A 81 -8.51 -16.13 -1.01
C GLU A 81 -8.42 -15.37 -2.34
N ASN A 82 -9.27 -15.76 -3.28
CA ASN A 82 -9.52 -15.05 -4.55
C ASN A 82 -9.59 -13.54 -4.23
N PRO A 83 -8.81 -12.66 -4.88
CA PRO A 83 -8.60 -11.28 -4.40
C PRO A 83 -9.94 -10.55 -4.22
N GLU A 84 -10.43 -10.51 -2.98
CA GLU A 84 -11.63 -9.81 -2.62
C GLU A 84 -11.28 -8.36 -2.30
N TYR A 85 -11.34 -7.55 -3.34
CA TYR A 85 -11.21 -6.10 -3.21
C TYR A 85 -12.42 -5.55 -2.44
N LYS A 86 -12.32 -5.47 -1.12
CA LYS A 86 -13.33 -4.76 -0.30
C LYS A 86 -13.07 -3.27 -0.39
N VAL A 87 -13.86 -2.59 -1.21
CA VAL A 87 -13.92 -1.13 -1.21
C VAL A 87 -14.79 -0.72 -0.03
N MET A 88 -14.15 -0.31 1.05
CA MET A 88 -14.86 0.40 2.12
C MET A 88 -14.90 1.87 1.73
N ASN A 89 -16.07 2.34 1.32
CA ASN A 89 -16.34 3.78 1.30
C ASN A 89 -16.48 4.22 2.75
N LEU A 90 -15.59 5.07 3.21
CA LEU A 90 -15.67 5.69 4.54
C LEU A 90 -16.28 7.09 4.44
N LEU A 91 -17.40 7.20 3.71
CA LEU A 91 -18.30 8.35 3.63
C LEU A 91 -19.70 7.88 3.25
#